data_AF-A0A3Q7JPZ0-F1
#
_entry.id   AF-A0A3Q7JPZ0-F1
#
_cell.length_a   1.000
_cell.length_b   1.000
_cell.length_c   1.000
_cell.angle_alpha   90.00
_cell.angle_beta   90.00
_cell.angle_gamma   90.00
#
_symmetry.space_group_name_H-M   'P 1'
#
loop_
_entity.id
_entity.type
_entity.pdbx_description
1 polymer ?
#
loop_
_entity_poly.entity_id
_entity_poly.type
_entity_poly.pdbx_seq_one_letter_code
_entity_poly.pdbx_strand_id
1 'polypeptide(L)'
;MESLPSSSSNHHNHHHHRYRRLTPTQPLADRIFRALSHHLLLLHRRDTTFYVLGATCNVYTVTISTTPSCSCPDRTTPCKHILFVLIRVLGVSIDDTCLYRRRLRPRHLQRLLNLPISTEVLATSEVREMFHQLFSQQPKRSSPVIIKVSL
;
A
#
# COMPACT_ATOMS: atom_id res chain seq x y z
N MET A 1 -28.86 -66.79 13.22
CA MET A 1 -28.41 -65.54 13.87
C MET A 1 -28.63 -64.42 12.88
N GLU A 2 -29.79 -63.77 12.98
CA GLU A 2 -30.11 -62.57 12.20
C GLU A 2 -29.96 -61.35 13.10
N SER A 3 -29.31 -60.30 12.60
CA SER A 3 -29.37 -58.95 13.16
C SER A 3 -29.02 -57.95 12.05
N LEU A 4 -30.05 -57.28 11.51
CA LEU A 4 -29.98 -55.91 10.98
C LEU A 4 -30.22 -54.94 12.16
N PRO A 5 -30.21 -53.61 12.01
CA PRO A 5 -29.51 -52.70 11.08
C PRO A 5 -28.68 -51.65 11.89
N SER A 6 -27.95 -50.74 11.24
CA SER A 6 -27.72 -49.38 11.78
C SER A 6 -27.17 -48.43 10.71
N SER A 7 -28.05 -47.55 10.23
CA SER A 7 -27.69 -46.28 9.60
C SER A 7 -27.08 -45.34 10.65
N SER A 8 -25.90 -44.79 10.38
CA SER A 8 -25.36 -43.67 11.17
C SER A 8 -24.90 -42.57 10.24
N SER A 9 -25.75 -41.55 10.15
CA SER A 9 -25.49 -40.25 9.55
C SER A 9 -24.32 -39.56 10.27
N ASN A 10 -23.24 -39.26 9.56
CA ASN A 10 -22.19 -38.37 10.06
C ASN A 10 -22.28 -37.02 9.34
N HIS A 11 -23.26 -36.22 9.75
CA HIS A 11 -23.08 -34.77 9.76
C HIS A 11 -21.97 -34.48 10.76
N HIS A 12 -20.89 -33.81 10.36
CA HIS A 12 -20.09 -32.84 11.16
C HIS A 12 -18.74 -32.61 10.46
N ASN A 13 -18.69 -31.67 9.50
CA ASN A 13 -17.51 -30.79 9.36
C ASN A 13 -17.78 -29.57 8.45
N HIS A 14 -18.72 -28.72 8.83
CA HIS A 14 -18.97 -27.43 8.19
C HIS A 14 -18.33 -26.25 8.95
N HIS A 15 -17.12 -26.42 9.50
CA HIS A 15 -16.44 -25.35 10.25
C HIS A 15 -15.01 -25.03 9.82
N HIS A 16 -14.59 -25.39 8.59
CA HIS A 16 -13.32 -24.95 8.01
C HIS A 16 -13.43 -23.81 6.99
N HIS A 17 -14.57 -23.11 6.92
CA HIS A 17 -14.80 -22.05 5.93
C HIS A 17 -14.47 -20.61 6.36
N ARG A 18 -13.80 -20.39 7.50
CA ARG A 18 -13.56 -19.02 8.02
C ARG A 18 -12.14 -18.48 7.97
N TYR A 19 -11.18 -19.22 7.39
CA TYR A 19 -9.85 -18.68 7.09
C TYR A 19 -9.35 -19.19 5.75
N ARG A 20 -10.05 -18.82 4.68
CA ARG A 20 -9.42 -18.77 3.36
C ARG A 20 -8.38 -17.66 3.47
N ARG A 21 -7.14 -18.01 3.82
CA ARG A 21 -5.99 -17.11 3.66
C ARG A 21 -6.12 -16.55 2.26
N LEU A 22 -6.38 -15.26 2.14
CA LEU A 22 -6.40 -14.57 0.86
C LEU A 22 -4.96 -14.59 0.38
N THR A 23 -4.56 -15.69 -0.26
CA THR A 23 -3.26 -15.80 -0.87
C THR A 23 -3.20 -14.71 -1.95
N PRO A 24 -2.25 -13.76 -1.86
CA PRO A 24 -2.12 -12.76 -2.91
C PRO A 24 -1.92 -13.49 -4.24
N THR A 25 -2.54 -12.99 -5.30
CA THR A 25 -2.15 -13.44 -6.64
C THR A 25 -0.65 -13.18 -6.79
N GLN A 26 0.07 -14.05 -7.50
CA GLN A 26 1.52 -13.88 -7.71
C GLN A 26 1.92 -12.44 -8.10
N PRO A 27 1.15 -11.72 -8.95
CA PRO A 27 1.45 -10.32 -9.27
C PRO A 27 1.33 -9.34 -8.09
N LEU A 28 0.44 -9.59 -7.13
CA LEU A 28 0.32 -8.73 -5.93
C LEU A 28 1.43 -9.06 -4.92
N ALA A 29 1.76 -10.35 -4.74
CA ALA A 29 2.86 -10.77 -3.87
C ALA A 29 4.19 -10.15 -4.33
N ASP A 30 4.47 -10.16 -5.64
CA ASP A 30 5.64 -9.48 -6.23
C ASP A 30 5.64 -7.98 -5.92
N ARG A 31 4.48 -7.31 -6.05
CA ARG A 31 4.39 -5.88 -5.73
C ARG A 31 4.60 -5.58 -4.25
N ILE A 32 4.14 -6.44 -3.35
CA ILE A 32 4.42 -6.33 -1.91
C ILE A 32 5.92 -6.50 -1.68
N PHE A 33 6.53 -7.55 -2.25
CA PHE A 33 7.97 -7.76 -2.15
C PHE A 33 8.75 -6.53 -2.63
N ARG A 34 8.41 -6.00 -3.80
CA ARG A 34 9.07 -4.80 -4.35
C ARG A 34 8.86 -3.55 -3.49
N ALA A 35 7.72 -3.42 -2.80
CA ALA A 35 7.46 -2.33 -1.87
C ALA A 35 8.31 -2.41 -0.59
N LEU A 36 8.68 -3.63 -0.19
CA LEU A 36 9.50 -3.91 1.00
C LEU A 36 11.00 -3.87 0.70
N SER A 37 11.41 -4.37 -0.47
CA SER A 37 12.81 -4.59 -0.82
C SER A 37 13.46 -3.45 -1.62
N HIS A 38 12.68 -2.70 -2.41
CA HIS A 38 13.26 -1.57 -3.14
C HIS A 38 13.55 -0.39 -2.19
N HIS A 39 14.61 0.36 -2.50
CA HIS A 39 14.92 1.60 -1.80
C HIS A 39 13.90 2.68 -2.16
N LEU A 40 12.85 2.79 -1.34
CA LEU A 40 11.79 3.79 -1.44
C LEU A 40 11.81 4.63 -0.18
N LEU A 41 11.70 5.94 -0.33
CA LEU A 41 11.72 6.88 0.81
C LEU A 41 10.54 7.84 0.73
N LEU A 42 10.01 8.22 1.89
CA LEU A 42 9.01 9.27 2.03
C LEU A 42 9.72 10.62 2.13
N LEU A 43 9.40 11.52 1.21
CA LEU A 43 9.91 12.89 1.21
C LEU A 43 9.03 13.80 2.05
N HIS A 44 7.73 13.74 1.79
CA HIS A 44 6.78 14.65 2.41
C HIS A 44 5.38 14.02 2.43
N ARG A 45 4.58 14.44 3.42
CA ARG A 45 3.16 14.14 3.52
C ARG A 45 2.39 15.44 3.63
N ARG A 46 1.37 15.60 2.79
CA ARG A 46 0.39 16.69 2.83
C ARG A 46 -1.02 16.09 2.82
N ASP A 47 -1.70 16.14 3.95
CA ASP A 47 -3.04 15.56 4.16
C ASP A 47 -3.10 14.07 3.76
N THR A 48 -3.72 13.79 2.61
CA THR A 48 -3.91 12.46 2.01
C THR A 48 -2.86 12.10 0.95
N THR A 49 -1.94 13.03 0.66
CA THR A 49 -0.97 12.96 -0.42
C THR A 49 0.43 12.72 0.13
N PHE A 50 1.12 11.74 -0.44
CA PHE A 50 2.44 11.29 -0.04
C PHE A 50 3.40 11.40 -1.22
N TYR A 51 4.54 12.04 -1.00
CA TYR A 51 5.59 12.20 -2.01
C TYR A 51 6.67 11.15 -1.76
N VAL A 52 6.77 10.19 -2.67
CA VAL A 52 7.62 9.01 -2.53
C VAL A 52 8.77 9.09 -3.51
N LEU A 53 10.00 9.08 -3.01
CA LEU A 53 11.20 8.89 -3.81
C LEU A 53 11.32 7.42 -4.22
N GLY A 54 11.34 7.17 -5.52
CA GLY A 54 11.53 5.84 -6.07
C GLY A 54 13.00 5.42 -6.16
N ALA A 55 13.23 4.11 -6.34
CA ALA A 55 14.58 3.53 -6.48
C ALA A 55 15.41 4.07 -7.67
N THR A 56 14.78 4.74 -8.63
CA THR A 56 15.43 5.42 -9.77
C THR A 56 15.48 6.94 -9.61
N CYS A 57 15.39 7.42 -8.37
CA CYS A 57 15.42 8.85 -7.99
C CYS A 57 14.32 9.72 -8.62
N ASN A 58 13.21 9.11 -9.04
CA ASN A 58 12.00 9.82 -9.49
C ASN A 58 11.04 9.98 -8.32
N VAL A 59 10.44 11.15 -8.16
CA VAL A 59 9.38 11.38 -7.18
C VAL A 59 8.03 10.99 -7.75
N TYR A 60 7.30 10.14 -7.02
CA TYR A 60 5.93 9.76 -7.32
C TYR A 60 4.97 10.30 -6.28
N THR A 61 3.84 10.80 -6.75
CA THR A 61 2.75 11.27 -5.88
C THR A 61 1.79 10.11 -5.65
N VAL A 62 1.59 9.72 -4.40
CA VAL A 62 0.62 8.71 -3.97
C VAL A 62 -0.50 9.40 -3.21
N THR A 63 -1.74 9.20 -3.64
CA THR A 63 -2.91 9.74 -2.93
C THR A 63 -3.70 8.59 -2.30
N ILE A 64 -3.81 8.60 -0.97
CA ILE A 64 -4.61 7.64 -0.23
C ILE A 64 -6.02 8.20 -0.11
N SER A 65 -6.94 7.63 -0.89
CA SER A 65 -8.37 7.96 -0.89
C SER A 65 -9.20 6.68 -0.89
N THR A 66 -10.52 6.77 -1.09
CA THR A 66 -11.35 5.56 -1.28
C THR A 66 -10.88 4.71 -2.45
N THR A 67 -10.24 5.33 -3.46
CA THR A 67 -9.58 4.65 -4.57
C THR A 67 -8.14 5.17 -4.64
N PRO A 68 -7.18 4.50 -4.00
CA PRO A 68 -5.80 4.95 -3.98
C PRO A 68 -5.23 5.13 -5.40
N SER A 69 -4.42 6.16 -5.59
CA SER A 69 -3.80 6.46 -6.90
C SER A 69 -2.32 6.77 -6.76
N CYS A 70 -1.57 6.58 -7.84
CA CYS A 70 -0.15 6.88 -7.91
C CYS A 70 0.20 7.44 -9.29
N SER A 71 1.12 8.41 -9.35
CA SER A 71 1.63 8.98 -10.60
C SER A 71 2.69 8.11 -11.31
N CYS A 72 2.96 6.91 -10.81
CA CYS A 72 3.95 6.02 -11.41
C CYS A 72 3.45 5.38 -12.72
N PRO A 73 4.36 4.93 -13.60
CA PRO A 73 3.97 4.32 -14.88
C PRO A 73 3.22 2.98 -14.75
N ASP A 74 3.26 2.33 -13.57
CA ASP A 74 2.46 1.12 -13.32
C ASP A 74 0.97 1.47 -13.19
N ARG A 75 0.18 1.07 -14.20
CA ARG A 75 -1.26 1.31 -14.26
C ARG A 75 -2.07 0.38 -13.35
N THR A 76 -1.42 -0.57 -12.67
CA THR A 76 -2.11 -1.49 -11.77
C THR A 76 -2.27 -0.89 -10.39
N THR A 77 -3.47 -1.00 -9.83
CA THR A 77 -3.76 -0.55 -8.46
C THR A 77 -4.10 -1.74 -7.56
N PRO A 78 -3.43 -1.89 -6.39
CA PRO A 78 -2.33 -1.05 -5.91
C PRO A 78 -0.99 -1.38 -6.58
N CYS A 79 -0.19 -0.35 -6.89
CA CYS A 79 1.19 -0.48 -7.32
C CYS A 79 2.13 -0.57 -6.10
N LYS A 80 3.42 -0.84 -6.32
CA LYS A 80 4.40 -0.93 -5.22
C LYS A 80 4.50 0.35 -4.38
N HIS A 81 4.30 1.53 -4.95
CA HIS A 81 4.39 2.80 -4.20
C HIS A 81 3.18 2.98 -3.27
N ILE A 82 1.98 2.58 -3.70
CA ILE A 82 0.79 2.56 -2.84
C ILE A 82 1.00 1.58 -1.69
N LEU A 83 1.52 0.38 -1.99
CA LEU A 83 1.82 -0.63 -0.97
C LEU A 83 2.91 -0.15 -0.01
N PHE A 84 3.95 0.54 -0.50
CA PHE A 84 4.97 1.15 0.35
C PHE A 84 4.36 2.15 1.33
N VAL A 85 3.47 3.03 0.88
CA VAL A 85 2.80 3.98 1.77
C VAL A 85 1.94 3.25 2.80
N LEU A 86 1.14 2.27 2.39
CA LEU A 86 0.29 1.53 3.33
C LEU A 86 1.13 0.76 4.35
N ILE A 87 2.11 -0.01 3.91
CA ILE A 87 2.85 -0.95 4.77
C ILE A 87 3.94 -0.23 5.57
N ARG A 88 4.83 0.49 4.88
CA ARG A 88 6.04 1.05 5.52
C ARG A 88 5.84 2.44 6.09
N VAL A 89 5.00 3.28 5.46
CA VAL A 89 4.73 4.64 5.97
C VAL A 89 3.63 4.62 7.03
N LEU A 90 2.52 3.93 6.80
CA LEU A 90 1.35 3.92 7.67
C LEU A 90 1.27 2.67 8.58
N GLY A 91 2.23 1.74 8.49
CA GLY A 91 2.31 0.60 9.40
C GLY A 91 1.22 -0.45 9.22
N VAL A 92 0.58 -0.52 8.04
CA VAL A 92 -0.43 -1.55 7.77
C VAL A 92 0.24 -2.92 7.66
N SER A 93 -0.29 -3.91 8.39
CA SER A 93 0.19 -5.29 8.31
C SER A 93 0.06 -5.85 6.90
N ILE A 94 1.06 -6.62 6.46
CA ILE A 94 1.04 -7.33 5.17
C ILE A 94 -0.13 -8.32 5.04
N ASP A 95 -0.69 -8.76 6.16
CA ASP A 95 -1.86 -9.65 6.21
C ASP A 95 -3.20 -8.89 6.16
N ASP A 96 -3.20 -7.55 6.18
CA ASP A 96 -4.44 -6.78 6.14
C ASP A 96 -5.11 -6.88 4.77
N THR A 97 -6.37 -7.31 4.80
CA THR A 97 -7.25 -7.41 3.63
C THR A 97 -7.36 -6.12 2.80
N CYS A 98 -7.07 -4.94 3.36
CA CYS A 98 -7.12 -3.67 2.64
C CYS A 98 -6.07 -3.59 1.52
N LEU A 99 -4.92 -4.26 1.65
CA LEU A 99 -3.85 -4.27 0.64
C LEU A 99 -4.26 -4.99 -0.65
N TYR A 100 -5.25 -5.88 -0.56
CA TYR A 100 -5.77 -6.66 -1.68
C TYR A 100 -6.94 -5.97 -2.39
N ARG A 101 -7.48 -4.89 -1.80
CA ARG A 101 -8.66 -4.19 -2.33
C ARG A 101 -8.25 -2.98 -3.15
N ARG A 102 -8.89 -2.81 -4.31
CA ARG A 102 -8.80 -1.58 -5.10
C ARG A 102 -9.48 -0.38 -4.44
N ARG A 103 -10.46 -0.64 -3.57
CA ARG A 103 -11.23 0.39 -2.86
C ARG A 103 -11.14 0.21 -1.36
N LEU A 104 -10.79 1.28 -0.67
CA LEU A 104 -10.79 1.37 0.78
C LEU A 104 -12.17 1.78 1.28
N ARG A 105 -12.61 1.18 2.40
CA ARG A 105 -13.85 1.62 3.06
C ARG A 105 -13.62 2.99 3.70
N PRO A 106 -14.57 3.94 3.65
CA PRO A 106 -14.38 5.29 4.20
C PRO A 106 -13.90 5.32 5.66
N ARG A 107 -14.50 4.50 6.52
CA ARG A 107 -14.07 4.35 7.93
C ARG A 107 -12.61 3.90 8.08
N HIS A 108 -12.16 3.04 7.17
CA HIS A 108 -10.81 2.49 7.20
C HIS A 108 -9.82 3.52 6.65
N LEU A 109 -10.20 4.24 5.59
CA LEU A 109 -9.44 5.38 5.07
C LEU A 109 -9.19 6.43 6.15
N GLN A 110 -10.24 6.86 6.86
CA GLN A 110 -10.09 7.86 7.92
C GLN A 110 -9.13 7.39 9.03
N ARG A 111 -9.22 6.10 9.41
CA ARG A 111 -8.27 5.51 10.36
C ARG A 111 -6.84 5.56 9.84
N LEU A 112 -6.60 5.15 8.59
CA LEU A 112 -5.26 5.17 7.98
C LEU A 112 -4.68 6.58 7.92
N LEU A 113 -5.50 7.58 7.58
CA LEU A 113 -5.04 8.97 7.52
C LEU A 113 -4.73 9.56 8.91
N ASN A 114 -5.31 9.02 9.98
CA ASN A 114 -5.01 9.46 11.33
C ASN A 114 -3.79 8.74 11.95
N LEU A 115 -3.20 7.76 11.26
CA LEU A 115 -2.01 7.07 11.76
C LEU A 115 -0.78 8.01 11.70
N PRO A 116 0.13 7.89 12.68
CA PRO A 116 1.45 8.51 12.59
C PRO A 116 2.21 7.91 11.41
N ILE A 117 3.07 8.71 10.78
CA ILE A 117 3.98 8.20 9.74
C ILE A 117 5.22 7.59 10.40
N SER A 118 5.69 6.47 9.86
CA SER A 118 6.97 5.89 10.28
C SER A 118 8.13 6.82 9.89
N THR A 119 9.05 7.02 10.83
CA THR A 119 10.27 7.80 10.62
C THR A 119 11.39 7.00 9.96
N GLU A 120 11.33 5.67 9.99
CA GLU A 120 12.38 4.79 9.45
C GLU A 120 12.55 4.90 7.94
N VAL A 121 11.47 5.26 7.25
CA VAL A 121 11.43 5.38 5.78
C VAL A 121 11.39 6.83 5.33
N LEU A 122 11.57 7.80 6.24
CA LEU A 122 11.73 9.19 5.85
C LEU A 122 13.09 9.37 5.18
N ALA A 123 13.10 10.14 4.09
CA ALA A 123 14.35 10.60 3.51
C ALA A 123 15.08 11.53 4.49
N THR A 124 16.40 11.68 4.29
CA THR A 124 17.22 12.57 5.12
C THR A 124 16.73 14.02 5.04
N SER A 125 17.14 14.85 6.01
CA SER A 125 16.83 16.29 6.04
C SER A 125 17.16 16.96 4.72
N GLU A 126 18.35 16.71 4.19
CA GLU A 126 18.91 17.38 3.02
C GLU A 126 18.05 17.11 1.78
N VAL A 127 17.70 15.84 1.56
CA VAL A 127 16.87 15.42 0.42
C VAL A 127 15.46 16.00 0.51
N ARG A 128 14.90 16.09 1.73
CA ARG A 128 13.58 16.68 1.95
C ARG A 128 13.60 18.19 1.73
N GLU A 129 14.62 18.89 2.22
CA GLU A 129 14.81 20.32 2.00
C GLU A 129 14.98 20.65 0.52
N MET A 130 15.81 19.90 -0.20
CA MET A 130 15.94 20.03 -1.66
C MET A 130 14.59 19.82 -2.36
N PHE A 131 13.84 18.78 -1.99
CA PHE A 131 12.50 18.55 -2.51
C PHE A 131 11.59 19.77 -2.25
N HIS A 132 11.59 20.32 -1.04
CA HIS A 132 10.77 21.48 -0.69
C HIS A 132 11.16 22.74 -1.46
N GLN A 133 12.45 22.99 -1.70
CA GLN A 133 12.91 24.11 -2.50
C GLN A 133 12.42 24.00 -3.94
N LEU A 134 12.61 22.84 -4.58
CA LEU A 134 12.20 22.59 -5.95
C LEU A 134 10.67 22.59 -6.11
N PHE A 135 9.95 22.07 -5.12
CA PHE A 135 8.49 21.99 -5.16
C PHE A 135 7.83 23.36 -4.93
N SER A 136 8.42 24.21 -4.08
CA SER A 136 7.90 25.56 -3.81
C SER A 136 8.07 26.52 -4.99
N GLN A 137 9.05 26.28 -5.86
CA GLN A 137 9.30 27.07 -7.06
C GLN A 137 8.34 26.73 -8.22
N GLN A 138 7.48 25.72 -8.07
CA GLN A 138 6.55 25.32 -9.14
C GLN A 138 5.29 26.22 -9.15
N PRO A 139 5.00 26.95 -10.24
CA PRO A 139 3.69 27.55 -10.42
C PRO A 139 2.65 26.44 -10.54
N LYS A 140 1.47 26.61 -9.91
CA LYS A 140 0.34 25.66 -9.90
C LYS A 140 0.04 25.15 -11.33
N ARG A 141 0.65 24.04 -11.76
CA ARG A 141 0.39 23.41 -13.05
C ARG A 141 -0.12 22.00 -12.84
N SER A 142 -1.21 21.71 -13.54
CA SER A 142 -2.12 20.56 -13.41
C SER A 142 -1.64 19.29 -14.12
N SER A 143 -0.34 19.01 -14.14
CA SER A 143 0.23 17.81 -14.77
C SER A 143 1.28 17.15 -13.86
N PRO A 144 1.39 15.81 -13.87
CA PRO A 144 2.33 15.10 -13.00
C PRO A 144 3.77 15.37 -13.44
N VAL A 145 4.50 16.16 -12.66
CA VAL A 145 5.91 16.45 -12.88
C VAL A 145 6.75 15.35 -12.24
N ILE A 146 7.62 14.73 -13.04
CA ILE A 146 8.66 13.83 -12.55
C ILE A 146 9.80 14.70 -12.02
N ILE A 147 9.88 14.85 -10.69
CA ILE A 147 11.02 15.53 -10.05
C ILE A 147 12.15 14.50 -9.93
N LYS A 148 13.29 14.80 -10.55
CA LYS A 148 14.54 14.06 -10.35
C LYS A 148 15.32 14.75 -9.25
N VAL A 149 15.56 14.04 -8.15
CA VAL A 149 16.47 14.51 -7.11
C VAL A 149 17.83 13.86 -7.38
N SER A 150 18.85 14.67 -7.63
CA SER A 150 20.24 14.20 -7.73
C SER A 150 20.82 14.13 -6.32
N LEU A 151 21.35 12.97 -5.95
CA LEU A 151 22.09 12.74 -4.70
C LEU A 151 23.56 13.11 -4.88
#